data_AF-A0A0L0SFF4-F1
#
_entry.id   AF-A0A0L0SFF4-F1
#
_cell.length_a   1.000
_cell.length_b   1.000
_cell.length_c   1.000
_cell.angle_alpha   90.00
_cell.angle_beta   90.00
_cell.angle_gamma   90.00
#
_symmetry.space_group_name_H-M   'P 1'
#
loop_
_entity.id
_entity.type
_entity.pdbx_description
1 polymer ?
#
loop_
_entity_poly.entity_id
_entity_poly.type
_entity_poly.pdbx_seq_one_letter_code
_entity_poly.pdbx_strand_id
1 'polypeptide(L)'
;MAEVLGPCRFMVLYYAAALAYHKYQERQRQCMYGLAAHRLAPLPRGSLIASGCVMGTSAVYACLFPHSVTHLFGIVPIPAAMAVAGFAACDFYRAWNGSGGNTDVSGHLGGGVAGLAFWAMALRRRRFRPW
;
A
#
# COMPACT_ATOMS: atom_id res chain seq x y z
N MET A 1 3.67 -3.50 13.86
CA MET A 1 2.86 -2.29 13.61
C MET A 1 1.68 -2.13 14.57
N ALA A 2 0.91 -3.18 14.84
CA ALA A 2 -0.16 -3.13 15.85
C ALA A 2 0.35 -2.68 17.23
N GLU A 3 1.55 -3.10 17.63
CA GLU A 3 2.19 -2.65 18.89
C GLU A 3 2.58 -1.17 18.86
N VAL A 4 3.04 -0.64 17.72
CA VAL A 4 3.49 0.75 17.57
C VAL A 4 2.30 1.72 17.56
N LEU A 5 1.24 1.38 16.82
CA LEU A 5 0.08 2.25 16.61
C LEU A 5 -1.03 2.01 17.66
N GLY A 6 -1.02 0.87 18.33
CA GLY A 6 -2.16 0.33 19.07
C GLY A 6 -3.19 -0.35 18.15
N PRO A 7 -3.96 -1.33 18.66
CA PRO A 7 -4.83 -2.17 17.85
C PRO A 7 -5.90 -1.37 17.09
N CYS A 8 -6.55 -0.39 17.72
CA CYS A 8 -7.60 0.40 17.06
C CYS A 8 -7.08 1.19 15.84
N ARG A 9 -5.92 1.84 15.98
CA ARG A 9 -5.34 2.64 14.89
C ARG A 9 -4.77 1.76 13.78
N PHE A 10 -4.20 0.61 14.15
CA PHE A 10 -3.78 -0.39 13.18
C PHE A 10 -4.95 -0.91 12.36
N MET A 11 -6.09 -1.22 12.99
CA MET A 11 -7.30 -1.63 12.29
C MET A 11 -7.81 -0.53 11.36
N VAL A 12 -7.85 0.74 11.81
CA VAL A 12 -8.24 1.86 10.95
C VAL A 12 -7.33 1.97 9.72
N LEU A 13 -6.01 1.91 9.91
CA LEU A 13 -5.05 1.92 8.80
C LEU A 13 -5.28 0.73 7.85
N TYR A 14 -5.46 -0.46 8.40
CA TYR A 14 -5.64 -1.69 7.63
C TYR A 14 -6.93 -1.64 6.79
N TYR A 15 -8.07 -1.25 7.39
CA TYR A 15 -9.32 -1.09 6.67
C TYR A 15 -9.29 0.07 5.67
N ALA A 16 -8.64 1.20 6.01
CA ALA A 16 -8.47 2.31 5.08
C ALA A 16 -7.64 1.90 3.84
N ALA A 17 -6.57 1.13 4.04
CA ALA A 17 -5.77 0.59 2.95
C ALA A 17 -6.58 -0.40 2.09
N ALA A 18 -7.38 -1.28 2.71
CA ALA A 18 -8.28 -2.19 1.98
C ALA A 18 -9.31 -1.45 1.13
N LEU A 19 -9.94 -0.40 1.67
CA LEU A 19 -10.93 0.41 0.96
C LEU A 19 -10.31 1.22 -0.18
N ALA A 20 -9.13 1.79 0.05
CA ALA A 20 -8.40 2.52 -0.98
C ALA A 20 -7.94 1.60 -2.11
N TYR A 21 -7.42 0.42 -1.76
CA TYR A 21 -7.15 -0.65 -2.72
C TYR A 21 -8.39 -0.94 -3.56
N HIS A 22 -9.54 -1.20 -2.91
CA HIS A 22 -10.76 -1.58 -3.61
C HIS A 22 -11.25 -0.51 -4.57
N LYS A 23 -11.32 0.75 -4.12
CA LYS A 23 -11.72 1.89 -4.96
C LYS A 23 -10.78 2.12 -6.14
N TYR A 24 -9.47 2.04 -5.91
CA TYR A 24 -8.49 2.24 -6.97
C TYR A 24 -8.56 1.12 -8.01
N GLN A 25 -8.72 -0.12 -7.54
CA GLN A 25 -8.88 -1.29 -8.39
C GLN A 25 -10.16 -1.24 -9.23
N GLU A 26 -11.27 -0.84 -8.62
CA GLU A 26 -12.56 -0.66 -9.30
C GLU A 26 -12.46 0.39 -10.41
N ARG A 27 -11.90 1.57 -10.10
CA ARG A 27 -11.69 2.63 -11.08
C ARG A 27 -10.83 2.17 -12.26
N GLN A 28 -9.75 1.45 -12.00
CA GLN A 28 -8.92 0.91 -13.06
C GLN A 28 -9.65 -0.13 -13.91
N ARG A 29 -10.41 -1.05 -13.30
CA ARG A 29 -11.19 -2.04 -14.05
C ARG A 29 -12.26 -1.35 -14.91
N GLN A 30 -12.89 -0.28 -14.42
CA GLN A 30 -13.86 0.51 -15.19
C GLN A 30 -13.21 1.17 -16.41
N CYS A 31 -12.00 1.72 -16.26
CA CYS A 31 -11.25 2.28 -17.39
C CYS A 31 -10.80 1.20 -18.39
N MET A 32 -10.47 -0.01 -17.92
CA MET A 32 -9.93 -1.07 -18.78
C MET A 32 -11.02 -1.85 -19.54
N TYR A 33 -12.13 -2.19 -18.89
CA TYR A 33 -13.20 -3.01 -19.48
C TYR A 33 -14.42 -2.18 -19.92
N GLY A 34 -14.54 -0.92 -19.51
CA GLY A 34 -15.76 -0.13 -19.68
C GLY A 34 -16.88 -0.53 -18.70
N LEU A 35 -17.89 0.32 -18.55
CA LEU A 35 -18.91 0.22 -17.49
C LEU A 35 -19.74 -1.08 -17.55
N ALA A 36 -20.04 -1.57 -18.75
CA ALA A 36 -20.87 -2.76 -18.98
C ALA A 36 -20.10 -4.06 -18.71
N ALA A 37 -18.86 -4.19 -19.19
CA ALA A 37 -18.05 -5.38 -18.98
C ALA A 37 -17.41 -5.43 -17.59
N HIS A 38 -17.27 -4.29 -16.89
CA HIS A 38 -16.81 -4.24 -15.49
C HIS A 38 -17.65 -5.11 -14.53
N ARG A 39 -18.97 -5.21 -14.77
CA ARG A 39 -19.89 -6.00 -13.93
C ARG A 39 -19.73 -7.52 -14.12
N LEU A 40 -19.20 -7.94 -15.26
CA LEU A 40 -18.97 -9.34 -15.61
C LEU A 40 -17.52 -9.77 -15.39
N ALA A 41 -16.61 -8.80 -15.21
CA ALA A 41 -15.21 -9.08 -14.97
C ALA A 41 -15.02 -9.84 -13.64
N PRO A 42 -14.06 -10.78 -13.55
CA PRO A 42 -13.76 -11.53 -12.34
C PRO A 42 -13.50 -10.63 -11.13
N LEU A 43 -14.01 -11.02 -9.96
CA LEU A 43 -13.78 -10.29 -8.72
C LEU A 43 -12.28 -10.30 -8.33
N PRO A 44 -11.80 -9.25 -7.64
CA PRO A 44 -10.44 -9.23 -7.11
C PRO A 44 -10.21 -10.43 -6.20
N ARG A 45 -9.11 -11.16 -6.41
CA ARG A 45 -8.71 -12.26 -5.52
C ARG A 45 -8.40 -11.67 -4.14
N GLY A 46 -8.87 -12.31 -3.07
CA GLY A 46 -8.65 -11.83 -1.69
C GLY A 46 -7.17 -11.64 -1.32
N SER A 47 -6.27 -12.39 -1.95
CA SER A 47 -4.81 -12.24 -1.82
C SER A 47 -4.30 -10.84 -2.22
N LEU A 48 -4.98 -10.17 -3.14
CA LEU A 48 -4.57 -8.86 -3.64
C LEU A 48 -4.93 -7.73 -2.66
N ILE A 49 -6.06 -7.86 -1.96
CA ILE A 49 -6.45 -6.90 -0.93
C ILE A 49 -5.45 -6.98 0.24
N ALA A 50 -5.07 -8.20 0.63
CA ALA A 50 -4.10 -8.42 1.68
C ALA A 50 -2.74 -7.78 1.34
N SER A 51 -2.25 -7.92 0.11
CA SER A 51 -0.98 -7.32 -0.32
C SER A 51 -1.05 -5.78 -0.35
N GLY A 52 -2.20 -5.20 -0.72
CA GLY A 52 -2.46 -3.76 -0.61
C GLY A 52 -2.37 -3.24 0.83
N CYS A 53 -2.93 -3.97 1.80
CA CYS A 53 -2.83 -3.62 3.22
C CYS A 53 -1.40 -3.73 3.74
N VAL A 54 -0.66 -4.74 3.30
CA VAL A 54 0.77 -4.89 3.63
C VAL A 54 1.56 -3.70 3.07
N MET A 55 1.28 -3.28 1.84
CA MET A 55 1.94 -2.11 1.25
C MET A 55 1.63 -0.82 2.01
N GLY A 56 0.36 -0.59 2.39
CA GLY A 56 -0.03 0.58 3.18
C GLY A 56 0.58 0.61 4.58
N THR A 57 0.62 -0.51 5.29
CA THR A 57 1.27 -0.61 6.60
C THR A 57 2.79 -0.48 6.52
N SER A 58 3.41 -1.01 5.46
CA SER A 58 4.84 -0.87 5.18
C SER A 58 5.21 0.57 4.84
N ALA A 59 4.36 1.29 4.10
CA ALA A 59 4.55 2.72 3.84
C ALA A 59 4.55 3.53 5.15
N VAL A 60 3.59 3.28 6.05
CA VAL A 60 3.58 3.93 7.37
C VAL A 60 4.84 3.58 8.18
N TYR A 61 5.30 2.32 8.12
CA TYR A 61 6.54 1.89 8.78
C TYR A 61 7.76 2.64 8.27
N ALA A 62 7.95 2.68 6.96
CA ALA A 62 9.04 3.40 6.32
C ALA A 62 9.05 4.89 6.67
N CYS A 63 7.87 5.51 6.82
CA CYS A 63 7.77 6.92 7.21
C CYS A 63 8.04 7.17 8.70
N LEU A 64 7.76 6.21 9.59
CA LEU A 64 8.02 6.33 11.03
C LEU A 64 9.46 5.96 11.40
N PHE A 65 10.03 4.96 10.73
CA PHE A 65 11.35 4.40 11.03
C PHE A 65 12.20 4.25 9.77
N PRO A 66 12.57 5.36 9.09
CA PRO A 66 13.20 5.32 7.77
C PRO A 66 14.56 4.61 7.75
N HIS A 67 15.30 4.67 8.86
CA HIS A 67 16.61 4.06 9.03
C HIS A 67 16.57 2.66 9.67
N SER A 68 15.39 2.13 10.00
CA SER A 68 15.30 0.76 10.50
C SER A 68 15.75 -0.23 9.44
N VAL A 69 16.52 -1.23 9.84
CA VAL A 69 17.05 -2.24 8.91
C VAL A 69 15.96 -3.27 8.60
N THR A 70 15.59 -3.38 7.33
CA THR A 70 14.76 -4.46 6.81
C THR A 70 15.61 -5.36 5.92
N HIS A 71 15.29 -6.65 5.88
CA HIS A 71 16.04 -7.61 5.08
C HIS A 71 15.29 -7.87 3.77
N LEU A 72 15.87 -7.42 2.66
CA LEU A 72 15.36 -7.73 1.33
C LEU A 72 15.53 -9.25 1.09
N PHE A 73 14.40 -9.92 0.86
CA PHE A 73 14.32 -11.38 0.76
C PHE A 73 14.93 -12.13 1.95
N GLY A 74 15.03 -11.50 3.12
CA GLY A 74 15.66 -12.09 4.31
C GLY A 74 17.20 -12.14 4.27
N ILE A 75 17.84 -11.58 3.24
CA ILE A 75 19.29 -11.71 3.02
C ILE A 75 19.99 -10.34 3.08
N VAL A 76 19.54 -9.38 2.28
CA VAL A 76 20.27 -8.10 2.12
C VAL A 76 19.70 -7.06 3.08
N PRO A 77 20.47 -6.59 4.08
CA PRO A 77 20.01 -5.55 4.98
C PRO A 77 19.99 -4.21 4.25
N ILE A 78 18.84 -3.56 4.22
CA ILE A 78 18.65 -2.23 3.66
C ILE A 78 17.75 -1.37 4.57
N PRO A 79 17.85 -0.04 4.50
CA PRO A 79 16.92 0.83 5.22
C PRO A 79 15.48 0.60 4.77
N ALA A 80 14.55 0.60 5.72
CA ALA A 80 13.12 0.42 5.48
C ALA A 80 12.57 1.42 4.46
N ALA A 81 13.03 2.67 4.52
CA ALA A 81 12.66 3.68 3.54
C ALA A 81 13.09 3.29 2.12
N MET A 82 14.32 2.81 1.94
CA MET A 82 14.82 2.38 0.63
C MET A 82 14.06 1.15 0.13
N ALA A 83 13.81 0.17 0.99
CA ALA A 83 13.08 -1.05 0.63
C ALA A 83 11.68 -0.72 0.10
N VAL A 84 10.91 0.03 0.89
CA VAL A 84 9.51 0.32 0.59
C VAL A 84 9.38 1.33 -0.55
N ALA A 85 10.23 2.37 -0.59
CA ALA A 85 10.22 3.33 -1.69
C ALA A 85 10.69 2.70 -3.00
N GLY A 86 11.69 1.83 -2.98
CA GLY A 86 12.15 1.10 -4.16
C GLY A 86 11.06 0.17 -4.72
N PHE A 87 10.37 -0.55 -3.84
CA PHE A 87 9.22 -1.38 -4.23
C PHE A 87 8.08 -0.54 -4.82
N ALA A 88 7.70 0.56 -4.16
CA ALA A 88 6.68 1.49 -4.66
C ALA A 88 7.06 2.10 -6.03
N ALA A 89 8.33 2.46 -6.22
CA ALA A 89 8.83 3.04 -7.46
C ALA A 89 8.83 2.01 -8.60
N CYS A 90 9.20 0.75 -8.32
CA CYS A 90 9.12 -0.33 -9.28
C CYS A 90 7.66 -0.57 -9.72
N ASP A 91 6.72 -0.61 -8.76
CA ASP A 91 5.30 -0.74 -9.07
C ASP A 91 4.80 0.46 -9.88
N PHE A 92 5.17 1.69 -9.50
CA PHE A 92 4.82 2.87 -10.29
C PHE A 92 5.36 2.80 -11.73
N TYR A 93 6.61 2.39 -11.91
CA TYR A 93 7.23 2.24 -13.23
C TYR A 93 6.52 1.19 -14.09
N ARG A 94 6.14 0.05 -13.49
CA ARG A 94 5.40 -1.02 -14.16
C ARG A 94 3.98 -0.60 -14.53
N ALA A 95 3.33 0.21 -13.68
CA ALA A 95 2.03 0.79 -13.97
C ALA A 95 2.12 1.79 -15.14
N TRP A 96 3.18 2.60 -15.17
CA TRP A 96 3.41 3.58 -16.22
C TRP A 96 3.69 2.94 -17.58
N ASN A 97 4.53 1.89 -17.62
CA ASN A 97 4.90 1.20 -18.86
C ASN A 97 3.91 0.12 -19.30
N GLY A 98 2.82 -0.11 -18.56
CA GLY A 98 1.82 -1.14 -18.88
C GLY A 98 2.37 -2.58 -18.86
N SER A 99 3.52 -2.82 -18.22
CA SER A 99 4.22 -4.11 -18.23
C SER A 99 3.90 -5.00 -17.02
N GLY A 100 3.05 -4.53 -16.10
CA GLY A 100 2.52 -5.31 -14.99
C GLY A 100 1.09 -5.77 -15.26
N GLY A 101 0.68 -6.90 -14.66
CA GLY A 101 -0.75 -7.23 -14.60
C GLY A 101 -1.49 -6.07 -13.96
N ASN A 102 -2.31 -5.35 -14.75
CA ASN A 102 -2.89 -4.07 -14.36
C ASN A 102 -3.62 -4.10 -13.01
N THR A 103 -4.09 -5.27 -12.57
CA THR A 103 -4.76 -5.51 -11.28
C THR A 103 -3.84 -5.68 -10.07
N ASP A 104 -2.57 -6.04 -10.24
CA ASP A 104 -1.68 -6.31 -9.09
C ASP A 104 -0.90 -5.07 -8.69
N VAL A 105 -0.43 -4.31 -9.68
CA VAL A 105 0.40 -3.11 -9.50
C VAL A 105 -0.41 -1.93 -8.98
N SER A 106 -1.65 -1.80 -9.44
CA SER A 106 -2.56 -0.72 -9.03
C SER A 106 -3.02 -0.85 -7.60
N GLY A 107 -3.23 -2.09 -7.16
CA GLY A 107 -3.57 -2.43 -5.80
C GLY A 107 -2.54 -1.98 -4.76
N HIS A 108 -1.26 -2.28 -5.00
CA HIS A 108 -0.17 -1.85 -4.12
C HIS A 108 -0.04 -0.33 -4.05
N LEU A 109 -0.19 0.36 -5.18
CA LEU A 109 -0.17 1.83 -5.22
C LEU A 109 -1.33 2.44 -4.41
N GLY A 110 -2.54 1.90 -4.54
CA GLY A 110 -3.71 2.35 -3.77
C GLY A 110 -3.52 2.18 -2.25
N GLY A 111 -3.05 1.01 -1.82
CA GLY A 111 -2.74 0.73 -0.42
C GLY A 111 -1.60 1.60 0.12
N GLY A 112 -0.51 1.74 -0.64
CA GLY A 112 0.65 2.57 -0.30
C GLY A 112 0.29 4.05 -0.14
N VAL A 113 -0.48 4.61 -1.06
CA VAL A 113 -0.98 5.99 -0.98
C VAL A 113 -1.86 6.21 0.25
N ALA A 114 -2.75 5.26 0.56
CA ALA A 114 -3.58 5.33 1.76
C ALA A 114 -2.75 5.32 3.04
N GLY A 115 -1.70 4.49 3.09
CA GLY A 115 -0.73 4.48 4.20
C GLY A 115 0.00 5.81 4.34
N LEU A 116 0.51 6.35 3.24
CA LEU A 116 1.19 7.65 3.22
C LEU A 116 0.27 8.79 3.69
N ALA A 117 -0.98 8.78 3.21
CA ALA A 117 -2.00 9.76 3.59
C ALA A 117 -2.38 9.64 5.08
N PHE A 118 -2.52 8.41 5.58
CA PHE A 118 -2.72 8.15 7.01
C PHE A 118 -1.56 8.70 7.84
N TRP A 119 -0.31 8.44 7.44
CA TRP A 119 0.85 9.00 8.11
C TRP A 119 0.82 10.54 8.09
N ALA A 120 0.59 11.15 6.93
CA ALA A 120 0.62 12.61 6.81
C ALA A 120 -0.49 13.31 7.62
N MET A 121 -1.69 12.72 7.69
CA MET A 121 -2.84 13.31 8.38
C MET A 121 -2.90 12.98 9.87
N ALA A 122 -2.67 11.71 10.23
CA ALA A 122 -2.87 11.22 11.59
C ALA A 122 -1.59 11.21 12.44
N LEU A 123 -0.41 11.05 11.82
CA LEU A 123 0.85 10.84 12.53
C LEU A 123 1.83 12.02 12.39
N ARG A 124 1.88 12.69 11.24
CA ARG A 124 2.77 13.86 11.03
C ARG A 124 2.24 15.13 11.71
N ARG A 125 0.92 15.28 11.82
CA ARG A 125 0.27 16.45 12.47
C ARG A 125 0.23 16.38 13.99
N ARG A 126 0.29 15.17 14.56
CA ARG A 126 0.46 14.98 16.01
C ARG A 126 1.89 14.55 16.21
N ARG A 127 2.74 15.45 16.68
CA ARG A 127 4.15 15.22 17.04
C ARG A 127 4.28 13.92 17.84
N PHE A 128 4.41 12.79 17.14
CA PHE A 128 4.67 11.50 17.73
C PHE A 128 6.09 11.65 18.29
N ARG A 129 6.21 11.69 19.62
CA ARG A 129 7.44 11.30 20.29
C ARG A 129 7.39 9.78 20.33
N PRO A 130 8.08 9.06 19.42
CA PRO A 130 8.57 7.77 19.84
C PRO A 130 9.47 8.06 21.06
N TRP A 131 9.24 7.31 22.13
CA TRP A 131 9.89 7.45 23.43
C TRP A 131 11.41 7.67 23.30
#